data_AF-X1GED5-F1
#
_entry.id   AF-X1GED5-F1
#
_cell.length_a   1.000
_cell.length_b   1.000
_cell.length_c   1.000
_cell.angle_alpha   90.00
_cell.angle_beta   90.00
_cell.angle_gamma   90.00
#
_symmetry.space_group_name_H-M   'P 1'
#
loop_
_entity.id
_entity.type
_entity.pdbx_description
1 polymer ?
#
loop_
_entity_poly.entity_id
_entity_poly.type
_entity_poly.pdbx_seq_one_letter_code
_entity_poly.pdbx_strand_id
1 'polypeptide(L)'
;VLKMKFKRNVLLKNYTTFKIGGPAKYFYIAKTKEDLIEAIKEAKKLKLPFFILGGGSNLLVSDKGFNGLVIKFGQPLSSYVSKGLEWAVGIPGTVQGAVCSNAGAFKKSMKDVVESVEVFDTETGKVKIFKNKDCQFSYRDSIFRKKKNLIILSATLQLKKGNKKVIKNKI
;
A
#
# COMPACT_ATOMS: atom_id res chain seq x y z
N VAL A 1 23.84 1.55 -16.67
CA VAL A 1 23.85 0.61 -15.52
C VAL A 1 22.55 0.78 -14.75
N LEU A 2 21.80 -0.29 -14.47
CA LEU A 2 20.56 -0.22 -13.67
C LEU A 2 20.87 0.39 -12.30
N LYS A 3 20.25 1.53 -11.96
CA LYS A 3 20.49 2.24 -10.69
C LYS A 3 19.94 1.45 -9.50
N MET A 4 18.88 0.67 -9.72
CA MET A 4 18.24 -0.18 -8.71
C MET A 4 18.58 -1.66 -8.90
N LYS A 5 19.02 -2.32 -7.82
CA LYS A 5 19.23 -3.78 -7.78
C LYS A 5 18.01 -4.48 -7.21
N PHE A 6 17.25 -5.18 -8.06
CA PHE A 6 16.15 -6.04 -7.63
C PHE A 6 16.67 -7.41 -7.15
N LYS A 7 16.11 -7.91 -6.05
CA LYS A 7 16.33 -9.29 -5.60
C LYS A 7 15.59 -10.24 -6.54
N ARG A 8 16.14 -11.43 -6.78
CA ARG A 8 15.53 -12.45 -7.66
C ARG A 8 14.97 -13.60 -6.85
N ASN A 9 13.95 -14.27 -7.39
CA ASN A 9 13.37 -15.52 -6.86
C ASN A 9 13.01 -15.46 -5.36
N VAL A 10 12.46 -14.32 -4.92
CA VAL A 10 12.11 -14.12 -3.50
C VAL A 10 10.77 -14.79 -3.20
N LEU A 11 10.75 -15.72 -2.23
CA LEU A 11 9.54 -16.41 -1.82
C LEU A 11 8.53 -15.46 -1.15
N LEU A 12 7.34 -15.34 -1.75
CA LEU A 12 6.32 -14.40 -1.28
C LEU A 12 5.63 -14.87 0.01
N LYS A 13 5.69 -16.16 0.35
CA LYS A 13 5.23 -16.67 1.66
C LYS A 13 5.88 -15.97 2.86
N ASN A 14 7.08 -15.41 2.70
CA ASN A 14 7.77 -14.67 3.76
C ASN A 14 7.16 -13.28 4.00
N TYR A 15 6.30 -12.81 3.10
CA TYR A 15 5.71 -11.46 3.10
C TYR A 15 4.16 -11.47 3.08
N THR A 16 3.53 -12.63 3.23
CA THR A 16 2.08 -12.77 3.37
C THR A 16 1.72 -13.29 4.76
N THR A 17 0.55 -12.90 5.28
CA THR A 17 0.09 -13.36 6.60
C THR A 17 -0.28 -14.84 6.60
N PHE A 18 -0.84 -15.34 5.49
CA PHE A 18 -1.16 -16.76 5.31
C PHE A 18 0.07 -17.67 5.18
N LYS A 19 1.28 -17.11 5.05
CA LYS A 19 2.53 -17.88 4.85
C LYS A 19 2.48 -18.82 3.64
N ILE A 20 1.77 -18.39 2.60
CA ILE A 20 1.71 -19.05 1.29
C ILE A 20 2.20 -18.10 0.20
N GLY A 21 2.68 -18.66 -0.91
CA GLY A 21 3.14 -17.90 -2.06
C GLY A 21 4.51 -18.30 -2.56
N GLY A 22 4.56 -18.64 -3.86
CA GLY A 22 5.77 -18.96 -4.60
C GLY A 22 6.71 -17.78 -4.84
N PRO A 23 7.73 -17.95 -5.68
CA PRO A 23 8.74 -16.92 -5.92
C PRO A 23 8.22 -15.74 -6.77
N ALA A 24 8.57 -14.52 -6.37
CA ALA A 24 8.56 -13.38 -7.28
C ALA A 24 9.84 -13.39 -8.13
N LYS A 25 9.70 -13.26 -9.46
CA LYS A 25 10.85 -13.19 -10.38
C LYS A 25 11.82 -12.07 -9.97
N TYR A 26 11.26 -10.90 -9.67
CA TYR A 26 11.98 -9.80 -9.05
C TYR A 26 11.23 -9.26 -7.83
N PHE A 27 11.99 -8.77 -6.86
CA PHE A 27 11.47 -8.20 -5.63
C PHE A 27 12.27 -6.97 -5.21
N TYR A 28 11.57 -5.95 -4.75
CA TYR A 28 12.17 -4.71 -4.26
C TYR A 28 11.40 -4.18 -3.05
N ILE A 29 12.10 -3.62 -2.07
CA ILE A 29 11.50 -2.95 -0.91
C ILE A 29 11.73 -1.46 -1.10
N ALA A 30 10.68 -0.72 -1.43
CA ALA A 30 10.72 0.74 -1.52
C ALA A 30 10.61 1.34 -0.12
N LYS A 31 11.56 2.20 0.26
CA LYS A 31 11.58 2.87 1.56
C LYS A 31 10.94 4.26 1.50
N THR A 32 11.04 4.90 0.34
CA THR A 32 10.48 6.23 0.08
C THR A 32 9.45 6.19 -1.05
N LYS A 33 8.67 7.26 -1.23
CA LYS A 33 7.74 7.36 -2.36
C LYS A 33 8.49 7.51 -3.69
N GLU A 34 9.67 8.12 -3.64
CA GLU A 34 10.59 8.26 -4.77
C GLU A 34 11.11 6.89 -5.21
N ASP A 35 11.54 6.04 -4.27
CA ASP A 35 11.96 4.66 -4.54
C ASP A 35 10.85 3.86 -5.25
N LEU A 36 9.61 4.03 -4.79
CA LEU A 36 8.45 3.36 -5.37
C LEU A 36 8.20 3.83 -6.81
N ILE A 37 8.22 5.14 -7.05
CA ILE A 37 8.03 5.71 -8.39
C ILE A 37 9.14 5.24 -9.33
N GLU A 38 10.40 5.25 -8.89
CA GLU A 38 11.55 4.81 -9.70
C GLU A 38 11.41 3.31 -10.04
N ALA A 39 11.07 2.47 -9.06
CA ALA A 39 10.84 1.04 -9.27
C ALA A 39 9.76 0.77 -10.32
N ILE A 40 8.65 1.52 -10.28
CA ILE A 40 7.55 1.38 -11.23
C ILE A 40 7.98 1.85 -12.62
N LYS A 41 8.69 2.98 -12.73
CA LYS A 41 9.20 3.48 -14.02
C LYS A 41 10.13 2.48 -14.68
N GLU A 42 11.04 1.89 -13.91
CA GLU A 42 11.94 0.84 -14.41
C GLU A 42 11.18 -0.42 -14.83
N ALA A 43 10.19 -0.88 -14.05
CA ALA A 43 9.34 -2.01 -14.44
C ALA A 43 8.62 -1.74 -15.77
N LYS A 44 8.05 -0.53 -15.95
CA LYS A 44 7.39 -0.13 -17.20
C LYS A 44 8.36 -0.09 -18.38
N LYS A 45 9.55 0.48 -18.20
CA LYS A 45 10.61 0.54 -19.23
C LYS A 45 11.01 -0.86 -19.70
N LEU A 46 11.10 -1.81 -18.76
CA LEU A 46 11.42 -3.21 -19.03
C LEU A 46 10.22 -4.04 -19.49
N LYS A 47 9.04 -3.42 -19.68
CA LYS A 47 7.76 -4.09 -19.99
C LYS A 47 7.45 -5.24 -19.02
N LEU A 48 7.84 -5.06 -17.77
CA LEU A 48 7.73 -6.06 -16.74
C LEU A 48 6.43 -5.86 -15.96
N PRO A 49 5.55 -6.87 -15.85
CA PRO A 49 4.41 -6.80 -14.94
C PRO A 49 4.90 -6.50 -13.53
N PHE A 50 4.21 -5.64 -12.81
CA PHE A 50 4.54 -5.34 -11.43
C PHE A 50 3.32 -5.42 -10.51
N PHE A 51 3.57 -5.65 -9.23
CA PHE A 51 2.56 -5.70 -8.19
C PHE A 51 3.05 -4.96 -6.94
N ILE A 52 2.20 -4.10 -6.39
CA ILE A 52 2.50 -3.39 -5.14
C ILE A 52 2.03 -4.21 -3.96
N LEU A 53 2.97 -4.68 -3.15
CA LEU A 53 2.71 -5.47 -1.95
C LEU A 53 2.76 -4.58 -0.71
N GLY A 54 1.62 -4.47 -0.03
CA GLY A 54 1.54 -3.82 1.29
C GLY A 54 2.07 -4.71 2.41
N GLY A 55 1.20 -5.00 3.38
CA GLY A 55 1.48 -5.92 4.49
C GLY A 55 1.24 -7.40 4.17
N GLY A 56 0.61 -7.71 3.04
CA GLY A 56 0.27 -9.09 2.66
C GLY A 56 -0.80 -9.76 3.53
N SER A 57 -1.60 -8.97 4.26
CA SER A 57 -2.64 -9.46 5.17
C SER A 57 -3.96 -9.86 4.52
N ASN A 58 -4.16 -9.47 3.25
CA ASN A 58 -5.35 -9.81 2.48
C ASN A 58 -4.97 -10.25 1.06
N LEU A 59 -3.99 -11.14 0.95
CA LEU A 59 -3.46 -11.62 -0.33
C LEU A 59 -3.19 -13.12 -0.26
N LEU A 60 -3.76 -13.85 -1.22
CA LEU A 60 -3.39 -15.23 -1.52
C LEU A 60 -2.48 -15.21 -2.75
N VAL A 61 -1.31 -15.83 -2.63
CA VAL A 61 -0.34 -15.91 -3.72
C VAL A 61 -0.20 -17.38 -4.11
N SER A 62 -0.30 -17.66 -5.41
CA SER A 62 -0.11 -19.00 -5.95
C SER A 62 1.31 -19.52 -5.66
N ASP A 63 1.47 -20.83 -5.48
CA ASP A 63 2.78 -21.47 -5.36
C ASP A 63 3.63 -21.37 -6.64
N LYS A 64 3.01 -21.11 -7.79
CA LYS A 64 3.71 -20.73 -9.03
C LYS A 64 4.40 -19.36 -8.93
N GLY A 65 4.04 -18.55 -7.93
CA GLY A 65 4.62 -17.23 -7.68
C GLY A 65 4.12 -16.14 -8.63
N PHE A 66 4.96 -15.13 -8.85
CA PHE A 66 4.66 -13.98 -9.70
C PHE A 66 5.79 -13.72 -10.71
N ASN A 67 5.48 -13.88 -12.00
CA ASN A 67 6.43 -13.65 -13.10
C ASN A 67 6.53 -12.14 -13.42
N GLY A 68 7.06 -11.37 -12.48
CA GLY A 68 7.17 -9.92 -12.58
C GLY A 68 7.93 -9.33 -11.41
N LEU A 69 7.81 -8.02 -11.22
CA LEU A 69 8.39 -7.27 -10.10
C LEU A 69 7.35 -7.09 -9.00
N VAL A 70 7.62 -7.66 -7.82
CA VAL A 70 6.88 -7.31 -6.61
C VAL A 70 7.60 -6.17 -5.89
N ILE A 71 6.90 -5.06 -5.68
CA ILE A 71 7.42 -3.90 -4.96
C ILE A 71 6.72 -3.85 -3.60
N LYS A 72 7.45 -4.16 -2.53
CA LYS A 72 6.95 -3.99 -1.18
C LYS A 72 7.02 -2.51 -0.79
N PHE A 73 5.87 -1.94 -0.45
CA PHE A 73 5.75 -0.55 -0.01
C PHE A 73 4.59 -0.37 0.95
N GLY A 74 4.78 0.54 1.90
CA GLY A 74 3.71 1.06 2.74
C GLY A 74 4.02 1.04 4.23
N GLN A 75 3.36 1.93 4.95
CA GLN A 75 3.57 2.11 6.38
C GLN A 75 2.58 1.26 7.17
N PRO A 76 3.00 0.60 8.27
CA PRO A 76 2.09 -0.18 9.10
C PRO A 76 0.91 0.67 9.58
N LEU A 77 -0.32 0.16 9.45
CA LEU A 77 -1.51 0.86 9.91
C LEU A 77 -1.50 1.02 11.44
N SER A 78 -0.99 0.00 12.15
CA SER A 78 -0.90 -0.05 13.60
C SER A 78 0.01 0.99 14.23
N SER A 79 0.90 1.63 13.44
CA SER A 79 1.78 2.70 13.94
C SER A 79 1.01 3.99 14.26
N TYR A 80 -0.27 4.07 13.92
CA TYR A 80 -1.10 5.25 14.13
C TYR A 80 -2.23 4.91 15.09
N VAL A 81 -2.20 5.48 16.30
CA VAL A 81 -3.29 5.39 17.26
C VAL A 81 -3.71 6.81 17.63
N SER A 82 -4.92 7.20 17.22
CA SER A 82 -5.51 8.51 17.52
C SER A 82 -7.02 8.41 17.45
N LYS A 83 -7.71 9.39 18.04
CA LYS A 83 -9.18 9.47 18.04
C LYS A 83 -9.70 9.55 16.60
N GLY A 84 -10.63 8.67 16.24
CA GLY A 84 -11.13 8.43 14.88
C GLY A 84 -10.51 7.24 14.16
N LEU A 85 -9.41 6.67 14.66
CA LEU A 85 -8.72 5.51 14.08
C LEU A 85 -8.71 4.29 15.02
N GLU A 86 -9.49 4.33 16.10
CA GLU A 86 -9.56 3.27 17.12
C GLU A 86 -10.00 1.93 16.51
N TRP A 87 -10.90 1.98 15.52
CA TRP A 87 -11.37 0.82 14.78
C TRP A 87 -10.25 0.09 14.02
N ALA A 88 -9.13 0.75 13.75
CA ALA A 88 -8.00 0.18 13.03
C ALA A 88 -7.02 -0.57 13.93
N VAL A 89 -7.15 -0.43 15.26
CA VAL A 89 -6.31 -1.16 16.22
C VAL A 89 -6.53 -2.66 16.02
N GLY A 90 -5.43 -3.39 15.81
CA GLY A 90 -5.45 -4.82 15.54
C GLY A 90 -5.74 -5.21 14.08
N ILE A 91 -5.98 -4.26 13.16
CA ILE A 91 -6.10 -4.58 11.73
C ILE A 91 -4.69 -4.69 11.12
N PRO A 92 -4.26 -5.90 10.69
CA PRO A 92 -2.96 -6.06 10.06
C PRO A 92 -2.96 -5.45 8.65
N GLY A 93 -1.88 -4.76 8.30
CA GLY A 93 -1.72 -4.22 6.96
C GLY A 93 -0.99 -2.88 6.95
N THR A 94 -1.05 -2.21 5.81
CA THR A 94 -0.46 -0.90 5.62
C THR A 94 -1.53 0.16 5.39
N VAL A 95 -1.19 1.43 5.61
CA VAL A 95 -2.07 2.58 5.29
C VAL A 95 -2.51 2.51 3.82
N GLN A 96 -1.59 2.22 2.90
CA GLN A 96 -1.87 2.11 1.46
C GLN A 96 -2.86 0.98 1.15
N GLY A 97 -2.69 -0.20 1.77
CA GLY A 97 -3.62 -1.31 1.63
C GLY A 97 -5.00 -0.99 2.23
N ALA A 98 -5.02 -0.28 3.36
CA ALA A 98 -6.23 0.16 4.03
C ALA A 98 -7.02 1.15 3.16
N VAL A 99 -6.35 2.17 2.60
CA VAL A 99 -6.97 3.12 1.66
C VAL A 99 -7.48 2.37 0.43
N CYS A 100 -6.65 1.52 -0.20
CA CYS A 100 -7.03 0.78 -1.40
C CYS A 100 -8.31 -0.05 -1.21
N SER A 101 -8.43 -0.73 -0.07
CA SER A 101 -9.57 -1.60 0.22
C SER A 101 -10.72 -0.92 0.96
N ASN A 102 -10.64 0.39 1.24
CA ASN A 102 -11.50 1.05 2.23
C ASN A 102 -11.66 0.19 3.50
N ALA A 103 -10.54 -0.17 4.11
CA ALA A 103 -10.54 -0.97 5.34
C ALA A 103 -11.39 -0.30 6.42
N GLY A 104 -11.98 -1.12 7.29
CA GLY A 104 -13.02 -0.68 8.20
C GLY A 104 -13.51 -1.80 9.11
N ALA A 105 -13.89 -1.42 10.32
CA ALA A 105 -14.44 -2.25 11.39
C ALA A 105 -15.34 -1.36 12.27
N PHE A 106 -16.21 -1.98 13.07
CA PHE A 106 -17.07 -1.25 14.04
C PHE A 106 -17.85 -0.07 13.42
N LYS A 107 -18.41 -0.26 12.21
CA LYS A 107 -19.14 0.75 11.43
C LYS A 107 -18.33 2.01 11.05
N LYS A 108 -17.00 1.95 11.12
CA LYS A 108 -16.07 2.98 10.67
C LYS A 108 -15.10 2.42 9.62
N SER A 109 -14.51 3.30 8.82
CA SER A 109 -13.65 2.95 7.69
C SER A 109 -12.69 4.07 7.31
N MET A 110 -11.77 3.78 6.38
CA MET A 110 -10.86 4.79 5.81
C MET A 110 -11.62 5.97 5.19
N LYS A 111 -12.80 5.73 4.60
CA LYS A 111 -13.66 6.81 4.09
C LYS A 111 -13.96 7.88 5.14
N ASP A 112 -14.07 7.52 6.41
CA ASP A 112 -14.44 8.44 7.49
C ASP A 112 -13.29 9.35 7.95
N VAL A 113 -12.05 9.01 7.60
CA VAL A 113 -10.84 9.68 8.12
C VAL A 113 -9.90 10.19 7.03
N VAL A 114 -9.97 9.70 5.80
CA VAL A 114 -9.11 10.17 4.71
C VAL A 114 -9.53 11.57 4.28
N GLU A 115 -8.63 12.54 4.39
CA GLU A 115 -8.83 13.87 3.82
C GLU A 115 -8.38 13.90 2.35
N SER A 116 -7.18 13.38 2.09
CA SER A 116 -6.60 13.31 0.75
C SER A 116 -5.60 12.17 0.60
N VAL A 117 -5.35 11.79 -0.64
CA VAL A 117 -4.43 10.71 -1.03
C VAL A 117 -3.51 11.24 -2.13
N GLU A 118 -2.20 11.08 -1.93
CA GLU A 118 -1.20 11.33 -2.97
C GLU A 118 -1.07 10.07 -3.83
N VAL A 119 -1.28 10.22 -5.14
CA VAL A 119 -1.44 9.11 -6.09
C VAL A 119 -0.47 9.31 -7.25
N PHE A 120 0.34 8.30 -7.55
CA PHE A 120 1.10 8.23 -8.79
C PHE A 120 0.25 7.54 -9.86
N ASP A 121 -0.05 8.28 -10.93
CA ASP A 121 -0.73 7.74 -12.10
C ASP A 121 0.32 7.22 -13.08
N THR A 122 0.40 5.90 -13.21
CA THR A 122 1.42 5.25 -14.02
C THR A 122 1.22 5.45 -15.51
N GLU A 123 0.01 5.77 -15.99
CA GLU A 123 -0.25 6.03 -17.41
C GLU A 123 0.31 7.39 -17.82
N THR A 124 0.04 8.42 -17.01
CA THR A 124 0.48 9.80 -17.29
C THR A 124 1.87 10.11 -16.74
N GLY A 125 2.38 9.29 -15.81
CA GLY A 125 3.64 9.53 -15.10
C GLY A 125 3.59 10.70 -14.12
N LYS A 126 2.40 11.19 -13.78
CA LYS A 126 2.19 12.36 -12.90
C LYS A 126 1.71 11.95 -11.51
N VAL A 127 2.10 12.74 -10.52
CA VAL A 127 1.53 12.67 -9.16
C VAL A 127 0.30 13.58 -9.09
N LYS A 128 -0.77 13.06 -8.50
CA LYS A 128 -2.06 13.74 -8.32
C LYS A 128 -2.47 13.67 -6.86
N ILE A 129 -3.25 14.66 -6.41
CA ILE A 129 -3.90 14.62 -5.10
C ILE A 129 -5.38 14.32 -5.30
N PHE A 130 -5.84 13.24 -4.70
CA PHE A 130 -7.26 12.87 -4.68
C PHE A 130 -7.84 13.32 -3.34
N LYS A 131 -8.92 14.10 -3.35
CA LYS A 131 -9.69 14.34 -2.13
C LYS A 131 -10.55 13.12 -1.80
N ASN A 132 -11.13 13.08 -0.60
CA ASN A 132 -12.00 11.98 -0.17
C ASN A 132 -13.04 11.58 -1.22
N LYS A 133 -13.75 12.57 -1.79
CA LYS A 133 -14.76 12.35 -2.83
C LYS A 133 -14.20 11.68 -4.09
N ASP A 134 -12.97 11.99 -4.46
CA ASP A 134 -12.32 11.47 -5.68
C ASP A 134 -11.86 10.02 -5.50
N CYS A 135 -11.71 9.56 -4.25
CA CYS A 135 -11.33 8.18 -3.93
C CYS A 135 -12.47 7.18 -4.19
N GLN A 136 -13.72 7.66 -4.34
CA GLN A 136 -14.91 6.86 -4.63
C GLN A 136 -15.06 5.62 -3.72
N PHE A 137 -14.89 5.83 -2.41
CA PHE A 137 -14.98 4.75 -1.44
C PHE A 137 -16.40 4.16 -1.35
N SER A 138 -16.48 2.83 -1.36
CA SER A 138 -17.68 2.07 -1.01
C SER A 138 -17.28 0.86 -0.13
N TYR A 139 -18.23 -0.02 0.19
CA TYR A 139 -17.95 -1.15 1.08
C TYR A 139 -16.85 -2.05 0.49
N ARG A 140 -15.71 -2.13 1.18
CA ARG A 140 -14.51 -2.89 0.77
C ARG A 140 -13.96 -2.53 -0.61
N ASP A 141 -14.22 -1.31 -1.09
CA ASP A 141 -13.86 -0.90 -2.44
C ASP A 141 -13.50 0.58 -2.57
N SER A 142 -12.75 0.91 -3.62
CA SER A 142 -12.30 2.27 -3.95
C SER A 142 -11.95 2.37 -5.44
N ILE A 143 -11.74 3.59 -5.94
CA ILE A 143 -11.24 3.79 -7.31
C ILE A 143 -9.88 3.09 -7.55
N PHE A 144 -9.06 2.95 -6.52
CA PHE A 144 -7.72 2.33 -6.60
C PHE A 144 -7.78 0.81 -6.84
N ARG A 145 -8.86 0.14 -6.41
CA ARG A 145 -9.09 -1.27 -6.76
C ARG A 145 -9.49 -1.44 -8.22
N LYS A 146 -10.25 -0.49 -8.76
CA LYS A 146 -10.78 -0.50 -10.13
C LYS A 146 -9.72 -0.09 -11.14
N LYS A 147 -8.96 0.97 -10.84
CA LYS A 147 -7.95 1.56 -11.73
C LYS A 147 -6.54 1.19 -11.27
N LYS A 148 -5.99 0.12 -11.84
CA LYS A 148 -4.67 -0.43 -11.46
C LYS A 148 -3.50 0.50 -11.78
N ASN A 149 -3.70 1.50 -12.63
CA ASN A 149 -2.69 2.51 -12.93
C ASN A 149 -2.51 3.53 -11.80
N LEU A 150 -3.43 3.62 -10.84
CA LEU A 150 -3.38 4.57 -9.73
C LEU A 150 -2.71 3.95 -8.50
N ILE A 151 -1.49 4.39 -8.21
CA ILE A 151 -0.68 3.86 -7.12
C ILE A 151 -0.65 4.84 -5.94
N ILE A 152 -1.06 4.37 -4.77
CA ILE A 152 -1.13 5.19 -3.55
C ILE A 152 0.29 5.37 -2.98
N LEU A 153 0.74 6.62 -2.89
CA LEU A 153 2.03 6.98 -2.30
C LEU A 153 1.88 7.27 -0.81
N SER A 154 0.94 8.15 -0.47
CA SER A 154 0.68 8.60 0.90
C SER A 154 -0.79 8.97 1.10
N ALA A 155 -1.22 9.11 2.36
CA ALA A 155 -2.57 9.56 2.70
C ALA A 155 -2.51 10.54 3.88
N THR A 156 -3.28 11.61 3.78
CA THR A 156 -3.51 12.57 4.85
C THR A 156 -4.83 12.23 5.52
N LEU A 157 -4.79 12.05 6.84
CA LEU A 157 -5.97 11.70 7.64
C LEU A 157 -6.43 12.89 8.47
N GLN A 158 -7.71 13.20 8.41
CA GLN A 158 -8.36 14.14 9.30
C GLN A 158 -8.83 13.40 10.55
N LEU A 159 -8.07 13.55 11.64
CA LEU A 159 -8.36 12.94 12.94
C LEU A 159 -8.77 14.03 13.93
N LYS A 160 -9.76 13.75 14.77
CA LYS A 160 -10.09 14.68 15.87
C LYS A 160 -8.94 14.65 16.87
N LYS A 161 -8.55 15.80 17.43
CA LYS A 161 -7.57 15.85 18.54
C LYS A 161 -8.05 14.93 19.66
N GLY A 162 -7.42 13.77 19.80
CA GLY A 162 -7.44 12.96 21.01
C GLY A 162 -6.22 13.28 21.86
N ASN A 163 -6.27 13.00 23.16
CA ASN A 163 -5.10 13.14 24.03
C ASN A 163 -3.94 12.30 23.47
N LYS A 164 -2.94 13.00 22.93
CA LYS A 164 -1.68 12.43 22.47
C LYS A 164 -0.88 11.96 23.68
N LYS A 165 -0.92 10.68 24.01
CA LYS A 165 0.33 10.00 24.36
C LYS A 165 0.94 9.51 23.05
N VAL A 166 1.75 10.38 22.45
CA VAL A 166 2.67 9.99 21.38
C VAL A 166 3.60 8.95 21.99
N ILE A 167 3.43 7.67 21.65
CA ILE A 167 4.46 6.67 21.92
C ILE A 167 5.56 6.93 20.88
N LYS A 168 6.49 7.82 21.23
CA LYS A 168 7.78 7.96 20.54
C LYS A 168 8.58 6.69 20.81
N ASN A 169 8.93 6.00 19.72
CA ASN A 169 10.09 5.12 19.53
C ASN A 169 10.83 4.61 20.77
N LYS A 170 10.76 3.29 20.98
CA LYS A 170 11.93 2.42 21.23
C LYS A 170 11.52 0.97 20.93
N ILE A 171 11.70 0.55 19.68
CA ILE A 171 12.32 -0.73 19.25
C ILE A 171 13.01 -0.44 17.92
#